data_AF-A0A4R1RSJ7-F1
#
_entry.id   AF-A0A4R1RSJ7-F1
#
_cell.length_a   1.000
_cell.length_b   1.000
_cell.length_c   1.000
_cell.angle_alpha   90.00
_cell.angle_beta   90.00
_cell.angle_gamma   90.00
#
_symmetry.space_group_name_H-M   'P 1'
#
loop_
_entity.id
_entity.type
_entity.pdbx_description
1 polymer ?
#
loop_
_entity_poly.entity_id
_entity_poly.type
_entity_poly.pdbx_seq_one_letter_code
_entity_poly.pdbx_strand_id
1 'polypeptide(L)'
;MMNIMMLLDHLEDLIASNFRIAGKVMVDIDELEELLEKIRSAVPEEIKEAEWVSREKERYLEQAQEEAKRILREAEAYAQRLINEDQIVIRAKEEAERLVTYARQESEQLMLQAKQEAEQVESGAVQYAEQILRQLEEQLEKTLRIVHQGREDLSDPEEQD
;
A
#
# COMPACT_ATOMS: atom_id res chain seq x y z
N MET A 1 -35.22 45.88 24.67
CA MET A 1 -35.30 44.84 25.72
C MET A 1 -34.06 45.04 26.58
N MET A 2 -34.22 45.36 27.87
CA MET A 2 -33.08 45.65 28.75
C MET A 2 -32.33 44.35 29.01
N ASN A 3 -31.06 44.30 28.64
CA ASN A 3 -30.13 43.22 28.94
C ASN A 3 -29.71 43.35 30.41
N ILE A 4 -29.50 42.26 31.12
CA ILE A 4 -29.01 42.28 32.49
C ILE A 4 -27.74 43.08 32.68
N MET A 5 -26.86 43.10 31.69
CA MET A 5 -25.68 43.95 31.71
C MET A 5 -26.09 45.43 31.85
N MET A 6 -27.12 45.88 31.13
CA MET A 6 -27.63 47.26 31.26
C MET A 6 -28.30 47.51 32.63
N LEU A 7 -28.93 46.50 33.23
CA LEU A 7 -29.53 46.62 34.57
C LEU A 7 -28.45 46.64 35.67
N LEU A 8 -27.36 45.90 35.48
CA LEU A 8 -26.20 45.91 36.35
C LEU A 8 -25.41 47.22 36.20
N ASP A 9 -25.22 47.71 34.98
CA ASP A 9 -24.61 49.02 34.70
C ASP A 9 -25.43 50.14 35.37
N HIS A 10 -26.77 50.07 35.28
CA HIS A 10 -27.65 51.02 35.97
C HIS A 10 -27.56 50.93 37.50
N LEU A 11 -27.37 49.73 38.05
CA LEU A 11 -27.15 49.53 39.47
C LEU A 11 -25.79 50.10 39.90
N GLU A 12 -24.74 49.91 39.09
CA GLU A 12 -23.41 50.49 39.31
C GLU A 12 -23.47 52.03 39.27
N ASP A 13 -24.20 52.60 38.33
CA ASP A 13 -24.43 54.04 38.21
C ASP A 13 -25.20 54.60 39.42
N LEU A 14 -26.23 53.90 39.91
CA LEU A 14 -26.97 54.28 41.12
C LEU A 14 -26.08 54.27 42.37
N ILE A 15 -25.11 53.37 42.44
CA ILE A 15 -24.13 53.30 43.53
C ILE A 15 -23.06 54.38 43.39
N ALA A 16 -22.70 54.76 42.17
CA ALA A 16 -21.67 55.76 41.88
C ALA A 16 -22.16 57.22 41.99
N SER A 17 -23.39 57.49 41.57
CA SER A 17 -23.96 58.84 41.42
C SER A 17 -24.51 59.43 42.74
N ASN A 18 -24.76 58.61 43.75
CA ASN A 18 -25.47 59.01 44.96
C ASN A 18 -24.60 59.54 46.11
N PHE A 19 -25.22 60.40 46.93
CA PHE A 19 -24.56 61.12 48.03
C PHE A 19 -24.05 60.16 49.11
N ARG A 20 -22.77 60.32 49.52
CA ARG A 20 -22.15 59.51 50.57
C ARG A 20 -22.22 60.23 51.92
N ILE A 21 -22.83 59.59 52.91
CA ILE A 21 -22.88 60.09 54.30
C ILE A 21 -22.16 59.10 55.19
N ALA A 22 -21.11 59.56 55.89
CA ALA A 22 -20.30 58.74 56.81
C ALA A 22 -19.82 57.41 56.18
N GLY A 23 -19.45 57.43 54.90
CA GLY A 23 -18.98 56.25 54.16
C GLY A 23 -20.08 55.34 53.59
N LYS A 24 -21.36 55.67 53.81
CA LYS A 24 -22.51 54.92 53.27
C LYS A 24 -23.12 55.64 52.08
N VAL A 25 -23.46 54.91 51.02
CA VAL A 25 -24.19 55.43 49.86
C VAL A 25 -25.68 55.49 50.21
N MET A 26 -26.32 56.65 50.03
CA MET A 26 -27.76 56.79 50.17
C MET A 26 -28.43 56.51 48.83
N VAL A 27 -29.24 55.47 48.74
CA VAL A 27 -29.97 55.09 47.52
C VAL A 27 -31.46 55.18 47.81
N ASP A 28 -32.24 55.62 46.83
CA ASP A 28 -33.70 55.54 46.89
C ASP A 28 -34.11 54.07 46.92
N ILE A 29 -34.85 53.69 47.97
CA ILE A 29 -35.23 52.30 48.19
C ILE A 29 -36.23 51.81 47.14
N ASP A 30 -37.12 52.68 46.66
CA ASP A 30 -38.15 52.33 45.70
C ASP A 30 -37.52 52.06 44.32
N GLU A 31 -36.55 52.89 43.92
CA GLU A 31 -35.79 52.73 42.66
C GLU A 31 -34.88 51.48 42.69
N LEU A 32 -34.25 51.21 43.83
CA LEU A 32 -33.42 50.01 44.02
C LEU A 32 -34.28 48.74 44.02
N GLU A 33 -35.44 48.75 44.67
CA GLU A 33 -36.36 47.61 44.68
C GLU A 33 -36.88 47.28 43.28
N GLU A 34 -37.27 48.30 42.49
CA GLU A 34 -37.71 48.12 41.10
C GLU A 34 -36.58 47.55 40.22
N LEU A 35 -35.35 48.04 40.39
CA LEU A 35 -34.19 47.55 39.65
C LEU A 35 -33.84 46.10 40.01
N LEU A 36 -33.88 45.75 41.30
CA LEU A 36 -33.64 44.38 41.77
C LEU A 36 -34.72 43.41 41.30
N GLU A 37 -35.98 43.83 41.23
CA GLU A 37 -37.07 43.01 40.69
C GLU A 37 -36.88 42.76 39.19
N LYS A 38 -36.51 43.80 38.42
CA LYS A 38 -36.15 43.67 37.01
C LYS A 38 -34.97 42.72 36.80
N ILE A 39 -33.89 42.87 37.57
CA ILE A 39 -32.72 41.95 37.52
C ILE A 39 -33.16 40.53 37.84
N ARG A 40 -33.91 40.32 38.94
CA ARG A 40 -34.39 39.00 39.36
C ARG A 40 -35.27 38.34 38.30
N SER A 41 -36.02 39.12 37.52
CA SER A 41 -36.84 38.61 36.42
C SER A 41 -36.03 38.31 35.14
N ALA A 42 -34.95 39.06 34.88
CA ALA A 42 -34.13 38.93 33.68
C ALA A 42 -33.08 37.79 33.76
N VAL A 43 -32.40 37.63 34.92
CA VAL A 43 -31.35 36.60 35.12
C VAL A 43 -31.79 35.21 34.66
N PRO A 44 -32.96 34.68 35.08
CA PRO A 44 -33.32 33.31 34.76
C PRO A 44 -33.60 33.10 33.26
N GLU A 45 -34.05 34.14 32.57
CA GLU A 45 -34.36 34.07 31.14
C GLU A 45 -33.08 34.04 30.30
N GLU A 46 -32.10 34.88 30.63
CA GLU A 46 -30.81 34.90 29.92
C GLU A 46 -29.99 33.64 30.20
N ILE A 47 -30.08 33.07 31.40
CA ILE A 47 -29.46 31.77 31.70
C ILE A 47 -30.09 30.67 30.83
N LYS A 48 -31.43 30.63 30.71
CA LYS A 48 -32.10 29.66 29.84
C LYS A 48 -31.71 29.82 28.38
N GLU A 49 -31.60 31.06 27.90
CA GLU A 49 -31.16 31.36 26.55
C GLU A 49 -29.72 30.89 26.32
N ALA A 50 -28.81 31.18 27.25
CA ALA A 50 -27.41 30.74 27.19
C ALA A 50 -27.29 29.20 27.19
N GLU A 51 -28.05 28.52 28.05
CA GLU A 51 -28.11 27.06 28.04
C GLU A 51 -28.68 26.50 26.73
N TRP A 52 -29.71 27.15 26.18
CA TRP A 52 -30.30 26.74 24.90
C TRP A 52 -29.28 26.89 23.77
N VAL A 53 -28.61 28.04 23.66
CA VAL A 53 -27.54 28.28 22.68
C VAL A 53 -26.41 27.27 22.84
N SER A 54 -26.03 26.93 24.07
CA SER A 54 -24.99 25.94 24.36
C SER A 54 -25.37 24.55 23.86
N ARG A 55 -26.57 24.07 24.19
CA ARG A 55 -27.10 22.78 23.72
C ARG A 55 -27.22 22.74 22.19
N GLU A 56 -27.70 23.83 21.60
CA GLU A 56 -27.88 23.95 20.17
C GLU A 56 -26.54 23.90 19.42
N LYS A 57 -25.52 24.59 19.94
CA LYS A 57 -24.15 24.51 19.43
C LYS A 57 -23.59 23.08 19.49
N GLU A 58 -23.79 22.39 20.60
CA GLU A 58 -23.30 21.02 20.77
C GLU A 58 -23.96 20.08 19.77
N ARG A 59 -25.29 20.19 19.59
CA ARG A 59 -26.04 19.47 18.55
C ARG A 59 -25.51 19.75 17.15
N TYR A 60 -25.26 21.01 16.81
CA TYR A 60 -24.70 21.37 15.50
C TYR A 60 -23.30 20.79 15.28
N LEU A 61 -22.45 20.77 16.32
CA LEU A 61 -21.12 20.18 16.23
C LEU A 61 -21.19 18.67 16.01
N GLU A 62 -22.07 17.96 16.71
CA GLU A 62 -22.29 16.53 16.50
C GLU A 62 -22.75 16.25 15.06
N GLN A 63 -23.75 16.99 14.57
CA GLN A 63 -24.22 16.85 13.20
C GLN A 63 -23.12 17.11 12.16
N ALA A 64 -22.31 18.16 12.36
CA ALA A 64 -21.19 18.47 11.48
C ALA A 64 -20.12 17.36 11.50
N GLN A 65 -19.85 16.75 12.66
CA GLN A 65 -18.92 15.64 12.78
C GLN A 65 -19.45 14.37 12.10
N GLU A 66 -20.73 14.04 12.27
CA GLU A 66 -21.36 12.92 11.59
C GLU A 66 -21.35 13.10 10.07
N GLU A 67 -21.64 14.31 9.60
CA GLU A 67 -21.61 14.65 8.19
C GLU A 67 -20.19 14.57 7.61
N ALA A 68 -19.19 15.09 8.32
CA ALA A 68 -17.79 14.96 7.91
C ALA A 68 -17.36 13.48 7.82
N LYS A 69 -17.76 12.65 8.80
CA LYS A 69 -17.52 11.19 8.78
C LYS A 69 -18.26 10.51 7.63
N ARG A 70 -19.44 10.98 7.26
CA ARG A 70 -20.19 10.48 6.10
C ARG A 70 -19.46 10.79 4.80
N ILE A 71 -19.06 12.06 4.61
CA ILE A 71 -18.31 12.50 3.43
C ILE A 71 -17.00 11.72 3.30
N LEU A 72 -16.26 11.52 4.38
CA LEU A 72 -15.02 10.75 4.36
C LEU A 72 -15.24 9.30 3.90
N ARG A 73 -16.25 8.62 4.45
CA ARG A 73 -16.60 7.25 4.05
C ARG A 73 -17.03 7.16 2.59
N GLU A 74 -17.80 8.14 2.10
CA GLU A 74 -18.21 8.21 0.70
C GLU A 74 -17.01 8.42 -0.24
N ALA A 75 -16.08 9.31 0.14
CA ALA A 75 -14.86 9.57 -0.62
C ALA A 75 -13.93 8.34 -0.67
N GLU A 76 -13.75 7.65 0.46
CA GLU A 76 -12.98 6.39 0.51
C GLU A 76 -13.59 5.31 -0.37
N ALA A 77 -14.92 5.12 -0.30
CA ALA A 77 -15.63 4.16 -1.14
C ALA A 77 -15.51 4.51 -2.63
N TYR A 78 -15.59 5.80 -2.98
CA TYR A 78 -15.41 6.27 -4.36
C TYR A 78 -13.98 6.03 -4.86
N ALA A 79 -12.96 6.34 -4.05
CA ALA A 79 -11.57 6.09 -4.41
C ALA A 79 -11.30 4.59 -4.60
N GLN A 80 -11.85 3.73 -3.73
CA GLN A 80 -11.74 2.28 -3.87
C GLN A 80 -12.39 1.78 -5.16
N ARG A 81 -13.56 2.32 -5.52
CA ARG A 81 -14.21 2.02 -6.81
C ARG A 81 -13.36 2.50 -7.98
N LEU A 82 -12.84 3.71 -7.92
CA LEU A 82 -12.00 4.27 -8.99
C LEU A 82 -10.76 3.40 -9.22
N ILE A 83 -10.10 2.91 -8.16
CA ILE A 83 -8.95 1.99 -8.26
C ILE A 83 -9.34 0.65 -8.89
N ASN A 84 -10.51 0.12 -8.51
CA ASN A 84 -10.98 -1.17 -9.03
C ASN A 84 -11.50 -1.07 -10.48
N GLU A 85 -12.11 0.07 -10.83
CA GLU A 85 -12.56 0.40 -12.18
C GLU A 85 -11.43 0.93 -13.05
N ASP A 86 -10.28 1.28 -12.46
CA ASP A 86 -9.14 1.78 -13.20
C ASP A 86 -8.67 0.68 -14.15
N GLN A 87 -8.97 0.87 -15.43
CA GLN A 87 -8.56 -0.02 -16.51
C GLN A 87 -7.05 -0.26 -16.48
N ILE A 88 -6.29 0.62 -15.83
CA ILE A 88 -4.86 0.48 -15.58
C ILE A 88 -4.54 -0.80 -14.81
N VAL A 89 -5.25 -1.10 -13.70
CA VAL A 89 -4.97 -2.30 -12.90
C VAL A 89 -5.33 -3.57 -13.66
N ILE A 90 -6.45 -3.55 -14.38
CA ILE A 90 -6.89 -4.68 -15.20
C ILE A 90 -5.89 -4.91 -16.35
N ARG A 91 -5.52 -3.87 -17.10
CA ARG A 91 -4.54 -3.96 -18.19
C ARG A 91 -3.16 -4.38 -17.68
N ALA A 92 -2.74 -3.91 -16.51
CA ALA A 92 -1.48 -4.33 -15.89
C ALA A 92 -1.49 -5.82 -15.53
N LYS A 93 -2.61 -6.34 -15.02
CA LYS A 93 -2.78 -7.77 -14.76
C LYS A 93 -2.77 -8.59 -16.05
N GLU A 94 -3.53 -8.18 -17.06
CA GLU A 94 -3.54 -8.85 -18.37
C GLU A 94 -2.15 -8.87 -19.01
N GLU A 95 -1.41 -7.77 -18.95
CA GLU A 95 -0.06 -7.68 -19.50
C GLU A 95 0.93 -8.55 -18.71
N ALA A 96 0.80 -8.60 -17.37
CA ALA A 96 1.59 -9.50 -16.54
C ALA A 96 1.33 -10.97 -16.88
N GLU A 97 0.06 -11.36 -17.08
CA GLU A 97 -0.31 -12.72 -17.50
C GLU A 97 0.23 -13.07 -18.89
N ARG A 98 0.19 -12.12 -19.84
CA ARG A 98 0.80 -12.28 -21.17
C ARG A 98 2.31 -12.48 -21.06
N LEU A 99 3.00 -11.66 -20.27
CA LEU A 99 4.44 -11.75 -20.08
C LEU A 99 4.86 -13.09 -19.46
N VAL A 100 4.13 -13.56 -18.44
CA VAL A 100 4.38 -14.87 -17.81
C VAL A 100 4.16 -16.01 -18.80
N THR A 101 3.11 -15.93 -19.62
CA THR A 101 2.83 -16.94 -20.65
C THR A 101 3.92 -16.97 -21.71
N TYR A 102 4.33 -15.80 -22.20
CA TYR A 102 5.42 -15.67 -23.16
C TYR A 102 6.74 -16.23 -22.60
N ALA A 103 7.12 -15.85 -21.38
CA ALA A 103 8.34 -16.33 -20.74
C ALA A 103 8.34 -17.86 -20.53
N ARG A 104 7.17 -18.45 -20.22
CA ARG A 104 7.03 -19.92 -20.14
C ARG A 104 7.23 -20.59 -21.49
N GLN A 105 6.61 -20.07 -22.55
CA GLN A 105 6.77 -20.60 -23.90
C GLN A 105 8.21 -20.51 -24.39
N GLU A 106 8.86 -19.36 -24.16
CA GLU A 106 10.28 -19.16 -24.51
C GLU A 106 11.18 -20.13 -23.73
N SER A 107 10.91 -20.31 -22.43
CA SER A 107 11.66 -21.28 -21.60
C SER A 107 11.47 -22.71 -22.09
N GLU A 108 10.25 -23.12 -22.45
CA GLU A 108 9.98 -24.45 -23.02
C GLU A 108 10.71 -24.66 -24.36
N GLN A 109 10.72 -23.65 -25.23
CA GLN A 109 11.45 -23.69 -26.49
C GLN A 109 12.96 -23.82 -26.28
N LEU A 110 13.52 -23.03 -25.36
CA LEU A 110 14.95 -23.07 -25.04
C LEU A 110 15.36 -24.42 -24.45
N MET A 111 14.52 -25.00 -23.59
CA MET A 111 14.74 -26.34 -23.04
C MET A 111 14.68 -27.43 -24.12
N LEU A 112 13.78 -27.31 -25.09
CA LEU A 112 13.70 -28.24 -26.21
C LEU A 112 14.95 -28.16 -27.09
N GLN A 113 15.38 -26.94 -27.43
CA GLN A 113 16.60 -26.71 -28.21
C GLN A 113 17.84 -27.26 -27.50
N ALA A 114 17.99 -26.97 -26.21
CA ALA A 114 19.11 -27.48 -25.42
C ALA A 114 19.15 -29.01 -25.36
N LYS A 115 17.99 -29.68 -25.27
CA LYS A 115 17.92 -31.15 -25.34
C LYS A 115 18.35 -31.68 -26.70
N GLN A 116 17.87 -31.08 -27.78
CA GLN A 116 18.25 -31.49 -29.13
C GLN A 116 19.75 -31.31 -29.39
N GLU A 117 20.32 -30.21 -28.93
CA GLU A 117 21.76 -29.96 -29.03
C GLU A 117 22.57 -30.98 -28.21
N ALA A 118 22.13 -31.28 -26.99
CA ALA A 118 22.76 -32.30 -26.16
C ALA A 118 22.75 -33.69 -26.82
N GLU A 119 21.61 -34.10 -27.39
CA GLU A 119 21.48 -35.36 -28.15
C GLU A 119 22.41 -35.40 -29.37
N GLN A 120 22.54 -34.28 -30.09
CA GLN A 120 23.45 -34.18 -31.23
C GLN A 120 24.92 -34.30 -30.81
N VAL A 121 25.31 -33.64 -29.72
CA VAL A 121 26.67 -33.72 -29.17
C VAL A 121 26.98 -35.13 -28.71
N GLU A 122 26.06 -35.77 -27.99
CA GLU A 122 26.21 -37.15 -27.52
C GLU A 122 26.36 -38.12 -28.69
N SER A 123 25.45 -38.05 -29.68
CA SER A 123 25.54 -38.89 -30.88
C SER A 123 26.83 -38.65 -31.66
N GLY A 124 27.26 -37.40 -31.80
CA GLY A 124 28.50 -37.05 -32.48
C GLY A 124 29.74 -37.60 -31.74
N ALA A 125 29.74 -37.55 -30.42
CA ALA A 125 30.82 -38.11 -29.60
C ALA A 125 30.88 -39.64 -29.72
N VAL A 126 29.73 -40.33 -29.73
CA VAL A 126 29.66 -41.79 -29.93
C VAL A 126 30.20 -42.16 -31.31
N GLN A 127 29.75 -41.48 -32.37
CA GLN A 127 30.22 -41.74 -33.74
C GLN A 127 31.73 -41.49 -33.88
N TYR A 128 32.24 -40.42 -33.27
CA TYR A 128 33.67 -40.12 -33.25
C TYR A 128 34.46 -41.22 -32.53
N ALA A 129 34.01 -41.65 -31.35
CA ALA A 129 34.66 -42.73 -30.62
C ALA A 129 34.68 -44.04 -31.42
N GLU A 130 33.57 -44.39 -32.09
CA GLU A 130 33.50 -45.58 -32.96
C GLU A 130 34.50 -45.50 -34.10
N GLN A 131 34.63 -44.33 -34.75
CA GLN A 131 35.59 -44.13 -35.83
C GLN A 131 37.03 -44.32 -35.34
N ILE A 132 37.38 -43.75 -34.18
CA ILE A 132 38.72 -43.90 -33.59
C ILE A 132 39.01 -45.36 -33.23
N LEU A 133 38.05 -46.05 -32.61
CA LEU A 133 38.19 -47.46 -32.25
C LEU A 133 38.36 -48.36 -33.48
N ARG A 134 37.61 -48.09 -34.56
CA ARG A 134 37.73 -48.82 -35.83
C ARG A 134 39.10 -48.60 -36.47
N GLN A 135 39.61 -47.37 -36.48
CA GLN A 135 40.97 -47.08 -36.98
C GLN A 135 42.05 -47.80 -36.16
N LEU A 136 41.87 -47.86 -34.83
CA LEU A 136 42.77 -48.57 -33.94
C LEU A 136 42.73 -50.09 -34.21
N GLU A 137 41.55 -50.67 -34.39
CA GLU A 137 41.37 -52.07 -34.74
C GLU A 137 42.10 -52.43 -36.04
N GLU A 138 41.89 -51.65 -37.11
CA GLU A 138 42.59 -51.85 -38.39
C GLU A 138 44.13 -51.77 -38.26
N GLN A 139 44.63 -50.87 -37.42
CA GLN A 139 46.07 -50.76 -37.16
C GLN A 139 46.58 -51.98 -36.40
N LEU A 140 45.89 -52.43 -35.37
CA LEU A 140 46.26 -53.61 -34.59
C LEU A 140 46.25 -54.88 -35.45
N GLU A 141 45.28 -55.05 -36.35
CA GLU A 141 45.27 -56.17 -37.29
C GLU A 141 46.49 -56.15 -38.24
N LYS A 142 46.88 -54.97 -38.74
CA LYS A 142 48.10 -54.84 -39.57
C LYS A 142 49.34 -55.22 -38.77
N THR A 143 49.47 -54.75 -37.54
CA THR A 143 50.58 -55.10 -36.67
C THR A 143 50.60 -56.59 -36.35
N LEU A 144 49.45 -57.20 -36.03
CA LEU A 144 49.34 -58.64 -35.79
C LEU A 144 49.76 -59.46 -37.01
N ARG A 145 49.34 -59.07 -38.22
CA ARG A 145 49.79 -59.71 -39.47
C ARG A 145 51.31 -59.68 -39.62
N ILE A 146 51.95 -58.55 -39.35
CA ILE A 146 53.42 -58.42 -39.39
C ILE A 146 54.08 -59.34 -38.36
N VAL A 147 53.54 -59.41 -37.14
CA VAL A 147 54.06 -60.30 -36.08
C VAL A 147 53.89 -61.78 -36.46
N HIS A 148 52.76 -62.15 -37.06
CA HIS A 148 52.53 -63.51 -37.54
C HIS A 148 53.52 -63.89 -38.64
N GLN A 149 53.72 -63.03 -39.64
CA GLN A 149 54.71 -63.25 -40.70
C GLN A 149 56.11 -63.40 -40.12
N GLY A 150 56.55 -62.47 -39.26
CA GLY A 150 57.88 -62.56 -38.66
C GLY A 150 58.09 -63.78 -37.76
N ARG A 151 57.01 -64.37 -37.21
CA ARG A 151 57.09 -65.65 -36.50
C ARG A 151 57.19 -66.82 -37.46
N GLU A 152 56.43 -66.83 -38.56
CA GLU A 152 56.50 -67.86 -39.60
C GLU A 152 57.91 -67.93 -40.21
N ASP A 153 58.48 -66.77 -40.58
CA ASP A 153 59.84 -66.65 -41.12
C ASP A 153 60.92 -67.19 -40.16
N LEU A 154 60.72 -67.10 -38.84
CA LEU A 154 61.64 -67.65 -37.83
C LEU A 154 61.46 -69.16 -37.61
N SER A 155 60.28 -69.70 -37.89
CA SER A 155 59.98 -71.13 -37.79
C SER A 155 60.36 -71.93 -39.03
N ASP A 156 60.68 -71.25 -40.14
CA ASP A 156 61.12 -71.88 -41.39
C ASP A 156 62.53 -71.41 -41.80
N PRO A 157 63.60 -71.98 -41.22
CA PRO A 157 64.97 -71.56 -41.52
C PRO A 157 65.51 -72.09 -42.86
N GLU A 158 64.71 -72.77 -43.70
CA GLU A 158 65.16 -73.43 -44.93
C GLU A 158 64.71 -72.70 -46.21
N GLU A 159 65.04 -71.42 -46.38
CA GLU A 159 65.07 -70.78 -47.72
C GLU A 159 65.89 -69.48 -47.73
N GLN A 160 67.12 -69.52 -47.22
CA GLN A 160 68.13 -68.49 -47.50
C GLN A 160 69.44 -69.13 -47.93
N ASP A 161 69.47 -69.56 -49.21
CA ASP A 161 70.70 -69.65 -50.02
C ASP A 161 70.79 -68.41 -50.93
#